data_AF-A0A0M4QJA3-F1
#
_entry.id   AF-A0A0M4QJA3-F1
#
_cell.length_a   1.000
_cell.length_b   1.000
_cell.length_c   1.000
_cell.angle_alpha   90.00
_cell.angle_beta   90.00
_cell.angle_gamma   90.00
#
_symmetry.space_group_name_H-M   'P 1'
#
loop_
_entity.id
_entity.type
_entity.pdbx_description
1 polymer ?
#
loop_
_entity_poly.entity_id
_entity_poly.type
_entity_poly.pdbx_seq_one_letter_code
_entity_poly.pdbx_strand_id
1 'polypeptide(L)'
;LRNVPLSLQQNYKPTQPLALYSLLRHEQKRTVVNFSITLSSDYPKPLKSKDELILFCGSRRVLINPLYSQLGNTPNDVHKFQRYLHPGQTAVASFIAPLTWGSVPALFFQRASTDSDSTKQSLTLIATGTCLPPSISRVIAKRVILTGHPYKIHKKLV
;
A
#
# COMPACT_ATOMS: atom_id res chain seq x y z
N LEU A 1 -13.78 -18.49 22.66
CA LEU A 1 -14.04 -17.84 21.36
C LEU A 1 -15.17 -18.60 20.66
N ARG A 2 -16.13 -17.92 20.03
CA ARG A 2 -17.20 -18.56 19.26
C ARG A 2 -16.84 -18.54 17.76
N ASN A 3 -17.29 -19.54 17.00
CA ASN A 3 -17.08 -19.64 15.54
C ASN A 3 -15.61 -19.58 15.08
N VAL A 4 -14.72 -20.28 15.80
CA VAL A 4 -13.32 -20.44 15.36
C VAL A 4 -13.25 -21.54 14.30
N PRO A 5 -12.60 -21.32 13.15
CA PRO A 5 -12.52 -22.33 12.09
C PRO A 5 -11.67 -23.53 12.53
N LEU A 6 -12.11 -24.74 12.18
CA LEU A 6 -11.41 -25.99 12.49
C LEU A 6 -10.00 -26.06 11.85
N SER A 7 -9.80 -25.34 10.74
CA SER A 7 -8.49 -25.22 10.10
C SER A 7 -7.42 -24.61 11.01
N LEU A 8 -7.81 -23.76 11.97
CA LEU A 8 -6.87 -23.21 12.95
C LEU A 8 -6.38 -24.28 13.92
N GLN A 9 -7.25 -25.19 14.34
CA GLN A 9 -6.89 -26.33 15.20
C GLN A 9 -5.95 -27.29 14.48
N GLN A 10 -6.23 -27.60 13.21
CA GLN A 10 -5.40 -28.50 12.40
C GLN A 10 -4.01 -27.93 12.12
N ASN A 11 -3.90 -26.61 11.94
CA ASN A 11 -2.62 -25.93 11.68
C ASN A 11 -1.89 -25.47 12.95
N TYR A 12 -2.46 -25.72 14.13
CA TYR A 12 -1.84 -25.30 15.38
C TYR A 12 -0.55 -26.08 15.62
N LYS A 13 0.56 -25.36 15.73
CA LYS A 13 1.88 -25.91 16.06
C LYS A 13 2.27 -25.37 17.43
N PRO A 14 2.56 -26.23 18.43
CA PRO A 14 2.92 -25.78 19.79
C PRO A 14 4.24 -24.98 19.80
N THR A 15 5.06 -25.12 18.77
CA THR A 15 6.32 -24.38 18.59
C THR A 15 6.12 -22.96 18.07
N GLN A 16 4.92 -22.59 17.58
CA GLN A 16 4.63 -21.26 17.06
C GLN A 16 3.70 -20.50 18.01
N PRO A 17 4.02 -19.24 18.38
CA PRO A 17 3.16 -18.46 19.25
C PRO A 17 1.87 -18.06 18.54
N LEU A 18 0.74 -18.21 19.23
CA LEU A 18 -0.56 -17.70 18.81
C LEU A 18 -0.90 -16.45 19.62
N ALA A 19 -0.93 -15.30 18.96
CA ALA A 19 -1.26 -14.03 19.60
C ALA A 19 -2.75 -13.71 19.46
N LEU A 20 -3.33 -13.15 20.52
CA LEU A 20 -4.70 -12.64 20.55
C LEU A 20 -4.67 -11.19 21.00
N TYR A 21 -5.49 -10.36 20.36
CA TYR A 21 -5.61 -8.94 20.67
C TYR A 21 -7.08 -8.52 20.64
N SER A 22 -7.43 -7.54 21.48
CA SER A 22 -8.74 -6.90 21.45
C SER A 22 -8.73 -5.75 20.46
N LEU A 23 -9.83 -5.60 19.72
CA LEU A 23 -9.99 -4.49 18.78
C LEU A 23 -10.51 -3.27 19.50
N LEU A 24 -10.01 -2.10 19.11
CA LEU A 24 -10.59 -0.83 19.53
C LEU A 24 -11.94 -0.61 18.84
N ARG A 25 -12.71 0.35 19.38
CA ARG A 25 -13.99 0.75 18.80
C ARG A 25 -13.80 1.12 17.33
N HIS A 26 -14.66 0.60 16.46
CA HIS A 26 -14.66 0.81 15.01
C HIS A 26 -13.46 0.27 14.21
N GLU A 27 -12.48 -0.38 14.85
CA GLU A 27 -11.33 -0.97 14.16
C GLU A 27 -11.70 -2.20 13.30
N GLN A 28 -12.90 -2.75 13.52
CA GLN A 28 -13.48 -3.79 12.67
C GLN A 28 -14.04 -3.26 11.34
N LYS A 29 -14.30 -1.95 11.22
CA LYS A 29 -14.88 -1.36 10.01
C LYS A 29 -13.80 -1.23 8.93
N ARG A 30 -14.21 -1.34 7.67
CA ARG A 30 -13.34 -1.09 6.51
C ARG A 30 -13.57 0.32 5.98
N THR A 31 -12.48 1.01 5.66
CA THR A 31 -12.51 2.35 5.09
C THR A 31 -11.35 2.53 4.10
N VAL A 32 -11.32 3.65 3.41
CA VAL A 32 -10.13 4.10 2.69
C VAL A 32 -9.09 4.51 3.73
N VAL A 33 -7.99 3.77 3.79
CA VAL A 33 -6.86 4.03 4.67
C VAL A 33 -5.70 4.58 3.86
N ASN A 34 -4.95 5.46 4.49
CA ASN A 34 -3.79 6.12 3.89
C ASN A 34 -2.55 5.75 4.70
N PHE A 35 -1.51 5.31 4.03
CA PHE A 35 -0.23 4.97 4.65
C PHE A 35 0.87 5.75 3.97
N SER A 36 1.81 6.30 4.74
CA SER A 36 3.09 6.69 4.17
C SER A 36 3.84 5.42 3.77
N ILE A 37 4.51 5.44 2.64
CA ILE A 37 5.35 4.35 2.16
C ILE A 37 6.64 4.93 1.63
N THR A 38 7.77 4.47 2.17
CA THR A 38 9.12 4.80 1.72
C THR A 38 9.73 3.53 1.16
N LEU A 39 9.97 3.53 -0.16
CA LEU A 39 10.60 2.39 -0.83
C LEU A 39 12.08 2.35 -0.47
N SER A 40 12.59 1.18 -0.12
CA SER A 40 14.02 1.01 0.19
C SER A 40 14.87 1.45 -1.01
N SER A 41 15.95 2.19 -0.75
CA SER A 41 16.90 2.63 -1.77
C SER A 41 17.61 1.45 -2.44
N ASP A 42 17.74 0.33 -1.73
CA ASP A 42 18.40 -0.89 -2.23
C ASP A 42 17.50 -1.69 -3.18
N TYR A 43 16.21 -1.33 -3.29
CA TYR A 43 15.29 -2.05 -4.14
C TYR A 43 15.55 -1.71 -5.61
N PRO A 44 15.81 -2.71 -6.48
CA PRO A 44 16.39 -2.44 -7.82
C PRO A 44 15.40 -1.90 -8.84
N LYS A 45 14.08 -2.06 -8.63
CA LYS A 45 13.05 -1.76 -9.63
C LYS A 45 12.07 -0.72 -9.10
N PRO A 46 11.50 0.15 -9.95
CA PRO A 46 10.39 0.99 -9.53
C PRO A 46 9.15 0.14 -9.27
N LEU A 47 8.46 0.42 -8.16
CA LEU A 47 7.27 -0.31 -7.75
C LEU A 47 6.02 0.30 -8.41
N LYS A 48 5.23 -0.51 -9.13
CA LYS A 48 4.09 -0.01 -9.89
C LYS A 48 2.85 0.11 -9.00
N SER A 49 2.06 1.17 -9.22
CA SER A 49 0.75 1.34 -8.58
C SER A 49 -0.20 0.20 -8.95
N LYS A 50 -1.01 -0.23 -7.98
CA LYS A 50 -1.95 -1.37 -8.04
C LYS A 50 -1.31 -2.76 -8.03
N ASP A 51 0.02 -2.86 -7.94
CA ASP A 51 0.66 -4.16 -7.76
C ASP A 51 0.35 -4.73 -6.38
N GLU A 52 0.30 -6.06 -6.29
CA GLU A 52 -0.04 -6.78 -5.07
C GLU A 52 1.11 -6.73 -4.07
N LEU A 53 0.81 -6.28 -2.85
CA LEU A 53 1.75 -6.22 -1.72
C LEU A 53 1.11 -6.78 -0.48
N ILE A 54 1.93 -7.31 0.42
CA ILE A 54 1.47 -7.72 1.75
C ILE A 54 1.83 -6.61 2.74
N LEU A 55 0.81 -6.00 3.32
CA LEU A 55 0.93 -5.03 4.39
C LEU A 55 0.95 -5.74 5.73
N PHE A 56 1.94 -5.39 6.55
CA PHE A 56 2.01 -5.73 7.96
C PHE A 56 1.86 -4.42 8.73
N CYS A 57 0.72 -4.26 9.42
CA CYS A 57 0.44 -3.07 10.20
C CYS A 57 -0.12 -3.50 11.56
N GLY A 58 0.65 -3.26 12.62
CA GLY A 58 0.34 -3.77 13.96
C GLY A 58 0.13 -5.29 13.95
N SER A 59 -1.04 -5.73 14.39
CA SER A 59 -1.44 -7.14 14.45
C SER A 59 -2.04 -7.70 13.15
N ARG A 60 -2.19 -6.86 12.11
CA ARG A 60 -2.89 -7.22 10.87
C ARG A 60 -1.90 -7.48 9.74
N ARG A 61 -2.15 -8.55 9.01
CA ARG A 61 -1.48 -8.90 7.75
C ARG A 61 -2.53 -8.92 6.67
N VAL A 62 -2.42 -8.04 5.68
CA VAL A 62 -3.45 -7.85 4.65
C VAL A 62 -2.80 -7.78 3.29
N LEU A 63 -3.42 -8.45 2.32
CA LEU A 63 -3.05 -8.34 0.92
C LEU A 63 -3.68 -7.08 0.32
N ILE A 64 -2.88 -6.22 -0.29
CA ILE A 64 -3.30 -4.90 -0.76
C ILE A 64 -2.82 -4.62 -2.19
N ASN A 65 -3.57 -3.80 -2.91
CA ASN A 65 -3.20 -3.24 -4.20
C ASN A 65 -3.23 -1.71 -4.09
N PRO A 66 -2.17 -1.07 -3.54
CA PRO A 66 -2.21 0.34 -3.20
C PRO A 66 -2.17 1.25 -4.43
N LEU A 67 -2.84 2.40 -4.32
CA LEU A 67 -2.66 3.53 -5.21
C LEU A 67 -1.65 4.49 -4.61
N TYR A 68 -0.59 4.81 -5.34
CA TYR A 68 0.40 5.80 -4.89
C TYR A 68 -0.01 7.22 -5.29
N SER A 69 0.16 8.15 -4.34
CA SER A 69 -0.05 9.57 -4.54
C SER A 69 1.06 10.39 -3.90
N GLN A 70 1.26 11.60 -4.39
CA GLN A 70 2.26 12.52 -3.87
C GLN A 70 2.03 12.82 -2.38
N LEU A 71 3.12 12.94 -1.63
CA LEU A 71 3.11 13.39 -0.24
C LEU A 71 2.82 14.89 -0.15
N GLY A 72 2.23 15.33 0.97
CA GLY A 72 2.00 16.73 1.28
C GLY A 72 0.52 17.06 1.40
N ASN A 73 0.24 18.29 1.81
CA ASN A 73 -1.11 18.84 1.84
C ASN A 73 -1.25 19.88 0.73
N THR A 74 -2.22 19.70 -0.14
CA THR A 74 -2.56 20.68 -1.19
C THR A 74 -3.78 21.48 -0.75
N PRO A 75 -3.91 22.77 -1.09
CA PRO A 75 -5.06 23.59 -0.69
C PRO A 75 -6.43 22.98 -1.02
N ASN A 76 -6.51 22.23 -2.13
CA ASN A 76 -7.75 21.59 -2.59
C ASN A 76 -7.87 20.10 -2.25
N ASP A 77 -6.96 19.54 -1.43
CA ASP A 77 -6.89 18.10 -1.10
C ASP A 77 -6.86 17.15 -2.32
N VAL A 78 -6.28 17.62 -3.44
CA VAL A 78 -6.09 16.85 -4.69
C VAL A 78 -4.63 16.48 -4.83
N HIS A 79 -4.36 15.18 -4.80
CA HIS A 79 -3.00 14.63 -4.83
C HIS A 79 -2.72 13.98 -6.18
N LYS A 80 -1.56 14.27 -6.74
CA LYS A 80 -1.13 13.70 -8.02
C LYS A 80 -0.90 12.19 -7.88
N PHE A 81 -1.54 11.42 -8.75
CA PHE A 81 -1.31 9.97 -8.86
C PHE A 81 0.09 9.66 -9.38
N GLN A 82 0.79 8.75 -8.71
CA GLN A 82 2.08 8.21 -9.13
C GLN A 82 1.88 6.82 -9.75
N ARG A 83 2.29 6.66 -11.01
CA ARG A 83 2.22 5.35 -11.68
C ARG A 83 3.23 4.36 -11.12
N TYR A 84 4.37 4.89 -10.67
CA TYR A 84 5.48 4.17 -10.11
C TYR A 84 6.02 4.92 -8.89
N LEU A 85 6.46 4.16 -7.89
CA LEU A 85 7.23 4.61 -6.75
C LEU A 85 8.69 4.24 -7.01
N HIS A 86 9.58 5.24 -7.03
CA HIS A 86 11.00 5.00 -7.27
C HIS A 86 11.75 4.69 -5.97
N PRO A 87 12.86 3.93 -6.02
CA PRO A 87 13.67 3.62 -4.85
C PRO A 87 14.10 4.89 -4.10
N GLY A 88 14.02 4.87 -2.77
CA GLY A 88 14.33 6.03 -1.91
C GLY A 88 13.24 7.11 -1.88
N GLN A 89 12.15 6.99 -2.65
CA GLN A 89 11.05 7.95 -2.60
C GLN A 89 9.99 7.56 -1.57
N THR A 90 9.43 8.58 -0.94
CA THR A 90 8.24 8.47 -0.08
C THR A 90 6.99 8.91 -0.84
N ALA A 91 5.92 8.13 -0.69
CA ALA A 91 4.61 8.43 -1.23
C ALA A 91 3.51 8.10 -0.21
N VAL A 92 2.26 8.41 -0.57
CA VAL A 92 1.09 7.95 0.17
C VAL A 92 0.45 6.79 -0.59
N ALA A 93 0.37 5.63 0.04
CA ALA A 93 -0.35 4.46 -0.41
C ALA A 93 -1.80 4.48 0.13
N SER A 94 -2.77 4.55 -0.77
CA SER A 94 -4.19 4.51 -0.43
C SER A 94 -4.85 3.22 -0.92
N PHE A 95 -5.61 2.56 -0.05
CA PHE A 95 -6.33 1.31 -0.35
C PHE A 95 -7.45 1.08 0.68
N ILE A 96 -8.26 0.04 0.47
CA ILE A 96 -9.40 -0.30 1.35
C ILE A 96 -9.01 -1.44 2.30
N ALA A 97 -8.90 -1.13 3.59
CA ALA A 97 -8.56 -2.10 4.63
C ALA A 97 -9.29 -1.79 5.94
N PRO A 98 -9.21 -2.67 6.95
CA PRO A 98 -9.68 -2.35 8.30
C PRO A 98 -9.00 -1.09 8.82
N LEU A 99 -9.78 -0.26 9.50
CA LEU A 99 -9.29 0.98 10.11
C LEU A 99 -8.22 0.68 11.16
N THR A 100 -7.14 1.45 11.18
CA THR A 100 -6.14 1.43 12.26
C THR A 100 -6.05 2.80 12.92
N TRP A 101 -6.03 2.81 14.25
CA TRP A 101 -5.99 4.05 15.03
C TRP A 101 -4.55 4.48 15.33
N GLY A 102 -4.29 5.79 15.19
CA GLY A 102 -3.00 6.39 15.51
C GLY A 102 -1.91 6.14 14.46
N SER A 103 -0.70 6.58 14.78
CA SER A 103 0.49 6.40 13.94
C SER A 103 1.12 5.04 14.21
N VAL A 104 0.68 4.02 13.47
CA VAL A 104 1.18 2.64 13.59
C VAL A 104 2.22 2.39 12.49
N PRO A 105 3.39 1.80 12.80
CA PRO A 105 4.37 1.45 11.78
C PRO A 105 3.82 0.38 10.83
N ALA A 106 4.11 0.54 9.56
CA ALA A 106 3.71 -0.33 8.47
C ALA A 106 4.93 -0.88 7.75
N LEU A 107 4.93 -2.18 7.48
CA LEU A 107 5.94 -2.88 6.69
C LEU A 107 5.27 -3.44 5.44
N PHE A 108 5.91 -3.27 4.30
CA PHE A 108 5.40 -3.72 3.01
C PHE A 108 6.31 -4.80 2.45
N PHE A 109 5.72 -5.95 2.17
CA PHE A 109 6.41 -7.11 1.64
C PHE A 109 5.94 -7.43 0.22
N GLN A 110 6.87 -7.89 -0.59
CA GLN A 110 6.57 -8.53 -1.87
C GLN A 110 6.76 -10.04 -1.73
N ARG A 111 5.95 -10.81 -2.44
CA ARG A 111 6.19 -12.24 -2.62
C ARG A 111 7.30 -12.40 -3.65
N ALA A 112 8.36 -13.12 -3.30
CA ALA A 112 9.31 -13.53 -4.32
C ALA A 112 8.58 -14.38 -5.37
N SER A 113 8.79 -14.07 -6.65
CA SER A 113 8.39 -14.96 -7.73
C SER A 113 9.21 -16.24 -7.57
N THR A 114 8.53 -17.31 -7.19
CA THR A 114 9.08 -18.66 -7.16
C THR A 114 9.56 -19.02 -8.57
N ASP A 115 10.86 -19.01 -8.79
CA ASP A 115 11.47 -19.95 -9.72
C ASP A 115 11.12 -21.35 -9.20
N SER A 116 10.14 -21.94 -9.88
CA SER A 116 9.67 -23.33 -10.00
C SER A 116 9.99 -24.46 -9.00
N ASP A 117 10.69 -24.29 -7.86
CA ASP A 117 11.15 -25.46 -7.10
C ASP A 117 11.34 -25.31 -5.58
N SER A 118 10.79 -24.28 -4.94
CA SER A 118 10.83 -24.20 -3.46
C SER A 118 9.46 -23.96 -2.83
N THR A 119 9.06 -24.92 -1.99
CA THR A 119 7.87 -24.92 -1.11
C THR A 119 7.87 -23.80 -0.05
N LYS A 120 8.77 -22.81 -0.17
CA LYS A 120 8.93 -21.68 0.74
C LYS A 120 8.77 -20.39 -0.04
N GLN A 121 7.56 -19.84 -0.02
CA GLN A 121 7.29 -18.50 -0.54
C GLN A 121 8.04 -17.48 0.32
N SER A 122 9.21 -17.03 -0.13
CA SER A 122 10.00 -16.03 0.59
C SER A 122 9.34 -14.66 0.46
N LEU A 123 9.24 -13.96 1.60
CA LEU A 123 8.74 -12.59 1.66
C LEU A 123 9.95 -11.66 1.73
N THR A 124 10.02 -10.70 0.81
CA THR A 124 11.06 -9.68 0.80
C THR A 124 10.48 -8.36 1.31
N LEU A 125 11.13 -7.77 2.32
CA LEU A 125 10.77 -6.43 2.79
C LEU A 125 11.23 -5.43 1.72
N ILE A 126 10.29 -4.68 1.16
CA ILE A 126 10.59 -3.72 0.09
C ILE A 126 10.49 -2.27 0.56
N ALA A 127 9.57 -1.99 1.49
CA ALA A 127 9.28 -0.63 1.92
C ALA A 127 8.82 -0.60 3.38
N THR A 128 9.04 0.54 4.01
CA THR A 128 8.60 0.83 5.38
C THR A 128 7.72 2.07 5.35
N GLY A 129 6.93 2.27 6.41
CA GLY A 129 5.98 3.36 6.43
C GLY A 129 5.25 3.48 7.74
N THR A 130 4.25 4.36 7.76
CA THR A 130 3.41 4.63 8.92
C THR A 130 1.97 4.88 8.50
N CYS A 131 1.02 4.50 9.35
CA CYS A 131 -0.38 4.84 9.16
C CYS A 131 -0.56 6.35 9.25
N LEU A 132 -1.26 6.92 8.27
CA LEU A 132 -1.74 8.29 8.30
C LEU A 132 -3.20 8.31 8.79
N PRO A 133 -3.73 9.49 9.18
CA PRO A 133 -5.14 9.61 9.50
C PRO A 133 -6.01 9.09 8.34
N PRO A 134 -6.98 8.21 8.63
CA PRO A 134 -7.90 7.70 7.62
C PRO A 134 -8.74 8.86 7.08
N SER A 135 -8.81 9.01 5.76
CA SER A 135 -9.64 10.04 5.14
C SER A 135 -10.33 9.51 3.89
N ILE A 136 -11.64 9.76 3.80
CA ILE A 136 -12.46 9.46 2.63
C ILE A 136 -12.51 10.62 1.63
N SER A 137 -12.05 11.81 2.04
CA SER A 137 -12.05 13.02 1.22
C SER A 137 -10.84 13.15 0.29
N ARG A 138 -9.75 12.42 0.56
CA ARG A 138 -8.48 12.56 -0.17
C ARG A 138 -8.67 12.15 -1.63
N VAL A 139 -8.56 13.10 -2.55
CA VAL A 139 -8.73 12.86 -3.98
C VAL A 139 -7.38 12.52 -4.62
N ILE A 140 -7.32 11.42 -5.37
CA ILE A 140 -6.15 11.02 -6.15
C ILE A 140 -6.41 11.27 -7.64
N ALA A 141 -5.74 12.26 -8.22
CA ALA A 141 -5.94 12.67 -9.60
C ALA A 141 -4.86 12.11 -10.54
N LYS A 142 -5.28 11.38 -11.57
CA LYS A 142 -4.40 10.87 -12.63
C LYS A 142 -4.32 11.84 -13.80
N ARG A 143 -3.13 12.37 -14.07
CA ARG A 143 -2.84 13.16 -15.26
C ARG A 143 -2.58 12.27 -16.48
N VAL A 144 -3.15 12.64 -17.61
CA VAL A 144 -2.80 12.17 -18.96
C VAL A 144 -2.26 13.38 -19.72
N ILE A 145 -1.10 13.23 -20.36
CA ILE A 145 -0.50 14.30 -21.17
C ILE A 145 -0.80 13.97 -22.63
N LEU A 146 -1.51 14.87 -23.30
CA LEU A 146 -1.73 14.78 -24.73
C LEU A 146 -0.56 15.49 -25.42
N THR A 147 0.13 14.77 -26.30
CA THR A 147 1.25 15.29 -27.07
C THR A 147 0.80 15.44 -28.52
N GLY A 148 1.14 16.57 -29.13
CA GLY A 148 0.92 16.83 -30.55
C GLY A 148 2.15 17.47 -31.17
N HIS A 149 2.27 17.38 -32.48
CA HIS A 149 3.30 18.07 -33.24
C HIS A 149 2.62 19.18 -34.06
N PRO A 150 3.01 20.46 -33.90
CA PRO A 150 2.44 21.55 -34.69
C PRO A 150 2.82 21.34 -36.16
N TYR A 151 1.83 21.17 -37.02
CA TYR A 151 2.06 20.91 -38.45
C TYR A 151 2.12 22.19 -39.29
N LYS A 152 1.28 23.18 -38.99
CA LYS A 152 1.20 24.44 -39.75
C LYS A 152 1.24 25.63 -38.80
N ILE A 153 2.23 26.51 -38.99
CA ILE A 153 2.49 27.64 -38.10
C ILE A 153 2.23 28.95 -38.86
N HIS A 154 1.30 29.74 -38.34
CA HIS A 154 1.01 31.09 -38.82
C HIS A 154 1.60 32.14 -37.85
N LYS A 155 1.85 33.37 -38.32
CA LYS A 155 2.54 34.45 -37.56
C LYS A 155 1.98 34.74 -36.15
N LYS A 156 0.70 34.42 -35.88
CA LYS A 156 0.03 34.63 -34.57
C LYS A 156 -0.76 33.40 -34.10
N LEU A 157 -0.67 32.28 -34.80
CA LEU A 157 -1.47 31.08 -34.50
C LEU A 157 -0.60 29.85 -34.75
N VAL A 158 -0.35 29.11 -33.68
CA VAL A 158 0.34 27.81 -33.65
C VAL A 158 -0.70 26.74 -33.37
#